data_AF-A0A920NTV2-F1
#
_entry.id   AF-A0A920NTV2-F1
#
_cell.length_a   1.000
_cell.length_b   1.000
_cell.length_c   1.000
_cell.angle_alpha   90.00
_cell.angle_beta   90.00
_cell.angle_gamma   90.00
#
_symmetry.space_group_name_H-M   'P 1'
#
loop_
_entity.id
_entity.type
_entity.pdbx_description
1 polymer ?
#
loop_
_entity_poly.entity_id
_entity_poly.type
_entity_poly.pdbx_seq_one_letter_code
_entity_poly.pdbx_strand_id
1 'polypeptide(L)'
;MKFHWLDITTLITYLLLLVSMGIYFSRRNTSTENYFVGSRIYSGWVIGLSMVGTSISSVTFLAYPADSFKTSWLRFLPNLMLPVVI
;
A
#
# COMPACT_ATOMS: atom_id res chain seq x y z
N MET A 1 -8.35 23.90 -10.46
CA MET A 1 -7.81 22.81 -11.30
C MET A 1 -8.93 22.33 -12.23
N LYS A 2 -8.62 21.93 -13.47
CA LYS A 2 -9.53 21.15 -14.31
C LYS A 2 -9.00 19.72 -14.34
N PHE A 3 -9.84 18.72 -14.07
CA PHE A 3 -9.46 17.33 -14.29
C PHE A 3 -9.37 17.07 -15.78
N HIS A 4 -8.28 16.46 -16.21
CA HIS A 4 -8.14 15.92 -17.55
C HIS A 4 -8.80 14.55 -17.62
N TRP A 5 -9.27 14.15 -18.81
CA TRP A 5 -9.92 12.85 -18.98
C TRP A 5 -8.98 11.68 -18.64
N LEU A 6 -7.67 11.83 -18.93
CA LEU A 6 -6.64 10.86 -18.52
C LEU A 6 -6.58 10.65 -17.01
N ASP A 7 -6.77 11.69 -16.19
CA ASP A 7 -6.73 11.57 -14.72
C ASP A 7 -7.87 10.66 -14.24
N ILE A 8 -9.06 10.89 -14.79
CA ILE A 8 -10.29 10.15 -14.47
C ILE A 8 -10.18 8.70 -14.98
N THR A 9 -9.72 8.49 -16.22
CA THR A 9 -9.49 7.14 -16.77
C THR A 9 -8.47 6.37 -15.93
N THR A 10 -7.35 6.99 -15.55
CA THR A 10 -6.30 6.35 -14.74
C THR A 10 -6.84 5.93 -13.37
N LEU A 11 -7.61 6.81 -12.70
CA LEU A 11 -8.24 6.51 -11.41
C LEU A 11 -9.25 5.36 -11.53
N ILE A 12 -10.11 5.36 -12.56
CA ILE A 12 -11.09 4.29 -12.78
C ILE A 12 -10.40 2.96 -13.07
N THR A 13 -9.39 2.93 -13.96
CA THR A 13 -8.63 1.72 -14.27
C THR A 13 -7.90 1.17 -13.03
N TYR A 14 -7.30 2.03 -12.20
CA TYR A 14 -6.67 1.63 -10.94
C TYR A 14 -7.67 0.96 -9.98
N LEU A 15 -8.84 1.57 -9.76
CA LEU A 15 -9.87 1.01 -8.89
C LEU A 15 -10.44 -0.31 -9.43
N LEU A 16 -10.65 -0.42 -10.75
CA LEU A 16 -11.09 -1.65 -11.40
C LEU A 16 -10.06 -2.78 -11.27
N LEU A 17 -8.76 -2.49 -11.35
CA LEU A 17 -7.71 -3.49 -11.14
C LEU A 17 -7.71 -4.01 -9.69
N LEU A 18 -7.82 -3.13 -8.69
CA LEU A 18 -7.91 -3.54 -7.28
C LEU A 18 -9.13 -4.44 -7.02
N VAL A 19 -10.32 -4.06 -7.50
CA VAL A 19 -11.55 -4.86 -7.35
C VAL A 19 -11.42 -6.20 -8.09
N SER A 20 -10.84 -6.21 -9.29
CA SER A 20 -10.62 -7.44 -10.08
C SER A 20 -9.68 -8.41 -9.38
N MET A 21 -8.58 -7.93 -8.79
CA MET A 21 -7.68 -8.74 -7.96
C MET A 21 -8.39 -9.28 -6.72
N GLY A 22 -9.18 -8.45 -6.01
CA GLY A 22 -9.96 -8.89 -4.85
C GLY A 22 -10.92 -10.03 -5.19
N ILE A 23 -11.66 -9.93 -6.30
CA ILE A 23 -12.56 -10.99 -6.77
C ILE A 23 -11.79 -12.26 -7.19
N TYR A 24 -10.63 -12.09 -7.85
CA TYR A 24 -9.80 -13.21 -8.32
C TYR A 24 -9.20 -14.02 -7.16
N PHE A 25 -8.63 -13.37 -6.15
CA PHE A 25 -8.04 -14.04 -4.99
C PHE A 25 -9.10 -14.57 -4.01
N SER A 26 -10.23 -13.86 -3.85
CA SER A 26 -11.39 -14.35 -3.07
C SER A 26 -11.83 -15.74 -3.55
N ARG A 27 -11.93 -15.96 -4.86
CA ARG A 27 -12.28 -17.26 -5.47
C ARG A 27 -11.22 -18.37 -5.30
N ARG A 28 -10.03 -18.06 -4.76
CA ARG A 28 -8.93 -19.02 -4.54
C ARG A 28 -8.68 -19.34 -3.06
N ASN A 29 -9.19 -18.53 -2.14
CA ASN A 29 -9.00 -18.71 -0.69
C ASN A 29 -10.02 -19.71 -0.11
N THR A 30 -9.81 -20.99 -0.39
CA THR A 30 -10.69 -22.10 0.03
C THR A 30 -10.44 -22.63 1.46
N SER A 31 -9.44 -22.12 2.16
CA SER A 31 -9.04 -22.56 3.51
C SER A 31 -8.65 -21.38 4.39
N THR A 32 -8.93 -21.49 5.69
CA THR A 32 -8.48 -20.58 6.75
C THR A 32 -6.97 -20.35 6.72
N GLU A 33 -6.18 -21.39 6.44
CA GLU A 33 -4.72 -21.26 6.34
C GLU A 33 -4.27 -20.45 5.11
N ASN A 34 -4.96 -20.63 3.98
CA ASN A 34 -4.70 -19.86 2.77
C ASN A 34 -5.07 -18.38 2.96
N TYR A 35 -6.15 -18.11 3.72
CA TYR A 35 -6.64 -16.76 4.00
C TYR A 35 -5.75 -15.99 4.99
N PHE A 36 -5.41 -16.58 6.14
CA PHE A 36 -4.68 -15.88 7.22
C PHE A 36 -3.15 -15.98 7.12
N VAL A 37 -2.62 -17.06 6.54
CA VAL A 37 -1.17 -17.33 6.51
C VAL A 37 -0.62 -17.55 5.09
N GLY A 38 -1.45 -17.37 4.07
CA GLY A 38 -1.05 -17.48 2.67
C GLY A 38 -0.44 -18.84 2.30
N SER A 39 -0.86 -19.92 2.98
CA SER A 39 -0.27 -21.27 2.86
C SER A 39 1.25 -21.32 3.16
N ARG A 40 1.84 -20.27 3.74
CA ARG A 40 3.27 -20.10 4.03
C ARG A 40 4.21 -20.23 2.81
N ILE A 41 3.68 -20.13 1.58
CA ILE A 41 4.47 -20.28 0.33
C ILE A 41 5.19 -19.00 -0.13
N TYR A 42 4.89 -17.84 0.47
CA TYR A 42 5.48 -16.56 0.10
C TYR A 42 6.87 -16.38 0.72
N SER A 43 7.84 -15.97 -0.10
CA SER A 43 9.20 -15.67 0.39
C SER A 43 9.20 -14.43 1.29
N GLY A 44 10.09 -14.39 2.29
CA GLY A 44 10.11 -13.35 3.32
C GLY A 44 10.17 -11.92 2.77
N TRP A 45 10.88 -11.67 1.66
CA TRP A 45 10.94 -10.35 1.03
C TRP A 45 9.60 -9.89 0.43
N VAL A 46 8.74 -10.83 -0.02
CA VAL A 46 7.39 -10.51 -0.53
C VAL A 46 6.49 -10.09 0.64
N ILE A 47 6.62 -10.78 1.77
CA ILE A 47 5.89 -10.47 3.01
C ILE A 47 6.36 -9.10 3.55
N GLY A 48 7.68 -8.86 3.59
CA GLY A 48 8.26 -7.59 4.01
C GLY A 48 7.81 -6.41 3.16
N LEU A 49 7.83 -6.53 1.82
CA LEU A 49 7.27 -5.49 0.93
C LEU A 49 5.78 -5.22 1.20
N SER A 50 4.99 -6.26 1.50
CA SER A 50 3.58 -6.10 1.87
C SER A 50 3.41 -5.38 3.20
N MET A 51 4.27 -5.64 4.19
CA MET A 51 4.26 -4.97 5.50
C MET A 51 4.73 -3.51 5.42
N VAL A 52 5.76 -3.21 4.61
CA VAL A 52 6.18 -1.84 4.31
C VAL A 52 5.06 -1.08 3.61
N GLY A 53 4.43 -1.67 2.58
CA GLY A 53 3.29 -1.08 1.89
C GLY A 53 2.08 -0.81 2.80
N THR A 54 1.78 -1.73 3.72
CA THR A 54 0.73 -1.60 4.73
C THR A 54 1.00 -0.47 5.74
N SER A 55 2.27 -0.15 5.98
CA SER A 55 2.69 0.92 6.91
C SER A 55 2.54 2.34 6.31
N ILE A 56 2.36 2.46 4.99
CA ILE A 56 2.24 3.74 4.29
C ILE A 56 0.75 4.10 4.13
N SER A 57 0.37 5.31 4.57
CA SER A 57 -1.03 5.74 4.56
C SER A 57 -1.21 7.18 4.03
N SER A 58 -2.45 7.64 3.94
CA SER A 58 -2.77 9.04 3.61
C SER A 58 -2.15 10.05 4.59
N VAL A 59 -1.88 9.65 5.85
CA VAL A 59 -1.14 10.47 6.82
C VAL A 59 0.31 10.67 6.36
N THR A 60 0.95 9.62 5.87
CA THR A 60 2.31 9.66 5.31
C THR A 60 2.38 10.56 4.07
N PHE A 61 1.37 10.50 3.20
CA PHE A 61 1.31 11.32 1.98
C PHE A 61 0.95 12.80 2.21
N LEU A 62 0.08 13.11 3.17
CA LEU A 62 -0.45 14.47 3.33
C LEU A 62 0.12 15.20 4.56
N ALA A 63 0.12 14.55 5.73
CA ALA A 63 0.50 15.20 6.98
C ALA A 63 2.03 15.37 7.11
N TYR A 64 2.82 14.41 6.63
CA TYR A 64 4.28 14.45 6.79
C TYR A 64 4.92 15.56 5.93
N PRO A 65 4.55 15.78 4.65
CA PRO A 65 5.03 16.94 3.89
C PRO A 65 4.50 18.26 4.45
N ALA A 66 3.21 18.32 4.84
CA ALA A 66 2.61 19.54 5.39
C ALA A 66 3.21 19.97 6.74
N ASP A 67 3.74 19.03 7.52
CA ASP A 67 4.51 19.30 8.73
C ASP A 67 5.98 19.64 8.43
N SER A 68 6.62 18.94 7.50
CA SER A 68 8.02 19.21 7.10
C SER A 68 8.16 20.62 6.50
N PHE A 69 7.13 21.12 5.81
CA PHE A 69 7.01 22.50 5.33
C PHE A 69 6.85 23.54 6.45
N LYS A 70 6.33 23.15 7.63
CA LYS A 70 6.08 24.04 8.77
C LYS A 70 7.17 24.00 9.85
N THR A 71 7.90 22.89 9.98
CA THR A 71 8.81 22.65 11.10
C THR A 71 10.18 22.13 10.67
N SER A 72 10.31 20.83 10.41
CA SER A 72 11.57 20.16 10.08
C SER A 72 11.34 18.74 9.55
N TRP A 73 12.32 18.21 8.83
CA TRP A 73 12.25 16.94 8.10
C TRP A 73 12.27 15.67 9.00
N LEU A 74 12.11 15.82 10.32
CA LEU A 74 12.23 14.72 11.30
C LEU A 74 11.21 13.60 11.07
N ARG A 75 10.01 13.91 10.55
CA ARG A 75 8.99 12.90 10.21
C ARG A 75 9.35 12.09 8.96
N PHE A 76 10.42 12.41 8.24
CA PHE A 76 10.96 11.54 7.19
C PHE A 76 11.73 10.34 7.76
N LEU A 77 12.37 10.49 8.93
CA LEU A 77 13.22 9.46 9.55
C LEU A 77 12.51 8.11 9.79
N PRO A 78 11.27 8.05 10.31
CA PRO A 78 10.56 6.76 10.46
C PRO A 78 10.39 6.00 9.15
N ASN A 79 10.11 6.70 8.04
CA ASN A 79 9.88 6.07 6.73
C ASN A 79 11.18 5.47 6.15
N LEU A 80 12.33 6.10 6.39
CA LEU A 80 13.63 5.54 6.04
C LEU A 80 13.97 4.27 6.82
N MET A 81 13.44 4.13 8.05
CA MET A 81 13.67 2.96 8.90
C MET A 81 12.69 1.80 8.64
N LEU A 82 11.54 2.03 7.99
CA LEU A 82 10.56 0.97 7.71
C LEU A 82 11.17 -0.28 7.02
N PRO A 83 12.03 -0.17 5.98
CA PRO A 83 12.64 -1.33 5.33
C PRO A 83 13.82 -1.95 6.09
N VAL A 84 14.09 -1.49 7.33
CA VAL A 84 15.16 -1.98 8.22
C VAL A 84 14.56 -2.62 9.49
N VAL A 85 13.31 -2.26 9.82
CA VAL A 85 12.53 -2.80 10.96
C VAL A 85 11.67 -4.00 10.54
N ILE A 86 11.48 -4.20 9.23
CA ILE A 86 10.61 -5.21 8.60
C ILE A 86 11.45 -6.20 7.78
#